data_AF-I6QFY9-F1
#
_entry.id   AF-I6QFY9-F1
#
_cell.length_a   1.000
_cell.length_b   1.000
_cell.length_c   1.000
_cell.angle_alpha   90.00
_cell.angle_beta   90.00
_cell.angle_gamma   90.00
#
_symmetry.space_group_name_H-M   'P 1'
#
loop_
_entity.id
_entity.type
_entity.pdbx_description
1 polymer ?
#
loop_
_entity_poly.entity_id
_entity_poly.type
_entity_poly.pdbx_seq_one_letter_code
_entity_poly.pdbx_strand_id
1 'polypeptide(L)'
;MGQEGMGYSSGKAGGGGGGALPMTAARARGASPLSTHHRSRKISRTFNNVKITVLCGLVTILVLRGTIGLNLSLPSQPSDADALAGAKAVEDIDRILREIRSDSDPSDPTDSDLDSSSVLSNATALNSSEAAAAYAAAVGNYALGPNVSGWDEQRRRWLAQNKGFPATVPGGKPRILLVTGSQPGPCDNPLGDHYLLKSTKNKIDYCRFHDIEIVHNLAHLDNELAGYWAKLPLLRRLMLSHPEVEWIWWMDSDALFTDMAFELPLSRYDNHNLIIHGYQDLLFEKHSWIALNTGSFLFRNCQWSLDLLAAWAPMGPKGFIREEAGKILTAYLKGRPAFEADDQSALIHLLLSQKEKWMDKVYIENSYYLHGFWAGLVDKYEEMMENHHPGLGDERWPFVTHFVGCKPCGSYGDYPVDRCLKSMERAFNFADNQVLRLYGFAHKGLESPKIKRIRSQTTKPINDKENLDVKAKMSTTS
;
A
#
# COMPACT_ATOMS: atom_id res chain seq x y z
N MET A 1 -33.91 36.63 3.65
CA MET A 1 -34.30 36.40 2.23
C MET A 1 -34.33 34.88 2.10
N GLY A 2 -35.47 34.18 1.99
CA GLY A 2 -36.74 34.50 1.33
C GLY A 2 -36.66 33.98 -0.11
N GLN A 3 -37.54 33.10 -0.63
CA GLN A 3 -38.89 32.63 -0.21
C GLN A 3 -38.97 31.07 -0.28
N GLU A 4 -39.91 30.38 0.40
CA GLU A 4 -41.24 29.86 -0.08
C GLU A 4 -41.23 29.13 -1.45
N GLY A 5 -42.00 28.06 -1.72
CA GLY A 5 -42.91 27.26 -0.88
C GLY A 5 -44.03 26.57 -1.70
N MET A 6 -44.42 25.33 -1.34
CA MET A 6 -45.50 24.51 -1.98
C MET A 6 -45.25 24.08 -3.46
N GLY A 7 -45.96 23.12 -4.07
CA GLY A 7 -47.04 22.23 -3.58
C GLY A 7 -47.46 21.15 -4.61
N TYR A 8 -48.35 20.22 -4.22
CA TYR A 8 -48.86 19.09 -5.01
C TYR A 8 -49.71 19.49 -6.26
N SER A 9 -49.72 18.66 -7.32
CA SER A 9 -50.84 17.73 -7.63
C SER A 9 -50.76 17.09 -9.05
N SER A 10 -51.75 16.27 -9.40
CA SER A 10 -51.85 15.41 -10.59
C SER A 10 -52.91 15.87 -11.61
N GLY A 11 -52.78 15.47 -12.89
CA GLY A 11 -53.78 15.73 -13.95
C GLY A 11 -53.63 14.77 -15.15
N LYS A 12 -54.72 14.55 -15.94
CA LYS A 12 -54.84 13.42 -16.88
C LYS A 12 -55.46 13.81 -18.25
N ALA A 13 -55.03 13.13 -19.32
CA ALA A 13 -55.71 12.91 -20.63
C ALA A 13 -55.87 14.07 -21.64
N GLY A 14 -56.01 13.77 -22.95
CA GLY A 14 -56.03 14.80 -24.02
C GLY A 14 -56.58 14.55 -25.44
N GLY A 15 -56.29 13.44 -26.16
CA GLY A 15 -56.99 13.04 -27.42
C GLY A 15 -56.76 13.80 -28.76
N GLY A 16 -57.22 13.18 -29.88
CA GLY A 16 -57.20 13.67 -31.28
C GLY A 16 -55.90 13.40 -32.08
N GLY A 17 -55.85 13.14 -33.41
CA GLY A 17 -56.84 13.00 -34.51
C GLY A 17 -56.27 13.60 -35.84
N GLY A 18 -56.50 13.15 -37.08
CA GLY A 18 -57.18 11.98 -37.67
C GLY A 18 -57.25 12.06 -39.23
N GLY A 19 -57.71 11.00 -39.94
CA GLY A 19 -58.05 11.00 -41.39
C GLY A 19 -56.95 10.56 -42.39
N ALA A 20 -57.23 10.21 -43.68
CA ALA A 20 -58.52 9.89 -44.34
C ALA A 20 -58.39 9.24 -45.77
N LEU A 21 -59.04 8.07 -45.99
CA LEU A 21 -59.79 7.65 -47.22
C LEU A 21 -58.99 7.33 -48.56
N PRO A 22 -59.63 6.91 -49.69
CA PRO A 22 -60.30 5.58 -49.87
C PRO A 22 -60.25 4.93 -51.31
N MET A 23 -60.93 3.77 -51.49
CA MET A 23 -61.41 3.14 -52.76
C MET A 23 -60.32 2.54 -53.71
N THR A 24 -60.51 1.53 -54.58
CA THR A 24 -61.65 0.68 -55.09
C THR A 24 -61.06 -0.70 -55.56
N ALA A 25 -61.70 -1.76 -56.12
CA ALA A 25 -63.06 -2.13 -56.55
C ALA A 25 -63.35 -3.68 -56.46
N ALA A 26 -63.78 -4.33 -57.56
CA ALA A 26 -64.25 -5.74 -57.70
C ALA A 26 -63.87 -6.32 -59.09
N ARG A 27 -63.98 -7.63 -59.42
CA ARG A 27 -65.18 -8.51 -59.52
C ARG A 27 -64.84 -10.02 -59.39
N ALA A 28 -65.82 -10.93 -59.55
CA ALA A 28 -65.68 -12.39 -59.29
C ALA A 28 -66.62 -13.29 -60.15
N ARG A 29 -66.43 -14.63 -60.05
CA ARG A 29 -67.19 -15.84 -60.55
C ARG A 29 -66.20 -16.86 -61.19
N GLY A 30 -66.36 -18.19 -61.08
CA GLY A 30 -67.32 -19.02 -60.33
C GLY A 30 -67.09 -20.54 -60.51
N ALA A 31 -68.08 -21.37 -60.09
CA ALA A 31 -68.19 -22.86 -60.18
C ALA A 31 -67.89 -23.70 -58.90
N SER A 32 -68.48 -24.91 -58.86
CA SER A 32 -68.66 -25.88 -57.75
C SER A 32 -68.87 -27.29 -58.38
N PRO A 33 -68.93 -28.46 -57.68
CA PRO A 33 -69.33 -28.69 -56.26
C PRO A 33 -68.68 -29.87 -55.47
N LEU A 34 -69.23 -30.14 -54.27
CA LEU A 34 -69.33 -31.44 -53.54
C LEU A 34 -68.05 -32.21 -53.10
N SER A 35 -67.72 -32.17 -51.80
CA SER A 35 -68.05 -33.24 -50.82
C SER A 35 -67.16 -33.26 -49.54
N THR A 36 -67.81 -33.48 -48.37
CA THR A 36 -67.29 -34.12 -47.12
C THR A 36 -65.92 -33.73 -46.51
N HIS A 37 -66.01 -32.98 -45.40
CA HIS A 37 -65.16 -32.94 -44.19
C HIS A 37 -63.75 -33.60 -44.15
N HIS A 38 -62.74 -32.86 -43.65
CA HIS A 38 -62.32 -32.96 -42.23
C HIS A 38 -61.40 -31.79 -41.76
N ARG A 39 -61.09 -31.74 -40.45
CA ARG A 39 -60.40 -30.62 -39.75
C ARG A 39 -58.88 -30.56 -39.97
N SER A 40 -58.32 -29.38 -39.65
CA SER A 40 -56.92 -29.07 -39.31
C SER A 40 -55.86 -28.96 -40.44
N ARG A 41 -55.54 -27.71 -40.84
CA ARG A 41 -54.28 -27.30 -41.50
C ARG A 41 -54.14 -25.77 -41.50
N LYS A 42 -53.79 -25.17 -40.34
CA LYS A 42 -53.65 -23.69 -40.22
C LYS A 42 -52.55 -23.20 -39.25
N ILE A 43 -51.52 -24.02 -39.00
CA ILE A 43 -50.46 -23.75 -38.01
C ILE A 43 -49.08 -23.47 -38.67
N SER A 44 -48.82 -24.02 -39.87
CA SER A 44 -47.48 -23.98 -40.49
C SER A 44 -47.04 -22.60 -41.03
N ARG A 45 -47.97 -21.72 -41.46
CA ARG A 45 -47.59 -20.41 -42.04
C ARG A 45 -47.30 -19.31 -41.02
N THR A 46 -47.78 -19.42 -39.79
CA THR A 46 -47.65 -18.35 -38.78
C THR A 46 -46.22 -18.24 -38.23
N PHE A 47 -45.50 -19.36 -38.11
CA PHE A 47 -44.18 -19.41 -37.49
C PHE A 47 -43.05 -18.77 -38.33
N ASN A 48 -43.14 -18.79 -39.66
CA ASN A 48 -42.08 -18.23 -40.51
C ASN A 48 -42.08 -16.69 -40.49
N ASN A 49 -43.25 -16.06 -40.37
CA ASN A 49 -43.35 -14.59 -40.32
C ASN A 49 -42.75 -14.04 -39.01
N VAL A 50 -42.97 -14.72 -37.88
CA VAL A 50 -42.41 -14.31 -36.58
C VAL A 50 -40.88 -14.30 -36.60
N LYS A 51 -40.24 -15.31 -37.21
CA LYS A 51 -38.77 -15.39 -37.32
C LYS A 51 -38.17 -14.21 -38.11
N ILE A 52 -38.84 -13.76 -39.17
CA ILE A 52 -38.39 -12.63 -39.99
C ILE A 52 -38.47 -11.32 -39.18
N THR A 53 -39.58 -11.07 -38.48
CA THR A 53 -39.75 -9.86 -37.66
C THR A 53 -38.70 -9.75 -36.56
N VAL A 54 -38.37 -10.85 -35.87
CA VAL A 54 -37.32 -10.88 -34.84
C VAL A 54 -35.94 -10.58 -35.43
N LEU A 55 -35.63 -11.12 -36.61
CA LEU A 55 -34.35 -10.86 -37.29
C LEU A 55 -34.20 -9.38 -37.68
N CYS A 56 -35.24 -8.77 -38.26
CA CYS A 56 -35.24 -7.34 -38.58
C CYS A 56 -35.09 -6.45 -37.33
N GLY A 57 -35.71 -6.83 -36.21
CA GLY A 57 -35.55 -6.12 -34.94
C GLY A 57 -34.09 -6.11 -34.45
N LEU A 58 -33.43 -7.27 -34.46
CA LEU A 58 -32.02 -7.40 -34.07
C LEU A 58 -31.07 -6.60 -34.98
N VAL A 59 -31.27 -6.65 -36.30
CA VAL A 59 -30.46 -5.86 -37.25
C VAL A 59 -30.66 -4.36 -37.01
N THR A 60 -31.89 -3.91 -36.75
CA THR A 60 -32.17 -2.50 -36.46
C THR A 60 -31.47 -2.03 -35.17
N ILE A 61 -31.45 -2.85 -34.12
CA ILE A 61 -30.75 -2.54 -32.86
C ILE A 61 -29.23 -2.48 -33.05
N LEU A 62 -28.66 -3.38 -33.87
CA LEU A 62 -27.24 -3.38 -34.20
C LEU A 62 -26.83 -2.15 -35.02
N VAL A 63 -27.64 -1.75 -36.01
CA VAL A 63 -27.39 -0.53 -36.80
C VAL A 63 -27.50 0.72 -35.92
N LEU A 64 -28.51 0.83 -35.05
CA LEU A 64 -28.65 1.95 -34.12
C LEU A 64 -27.49 2.03 -33.11
N ARG A 65 -26.97 0.89 -32.61
CA ARG A 65 -25.77 0.88 -31.75
C ARG A 65 -24.45 1.10 -32.50
N GLY A 66 -24.44 0.97 -33.84
CA GLY A 66 -23.27 1.21 -34.68
C GLY A 66 -23.16 2.62 -35.27
N THR A 67 -24.18 3.49 -35.10
CA THR A 67 -24.29 4.76 -35.85
C THR A 67 -24.33 6.03 -34.98
N ILE A 68 -24.31 5.91 -33.64
CA ILE A 68 -24.22 7.05 -32.72
C ILE A 68 -22.96 6.91 -31.87
N GLY A 69 -21.84 7.40 -32.39
CA GLY A 69 -20.61 7.61 -31.63
C GLY A 69 -20.14 9.06 -31.81
N LEU A 70 -20.07 9.81 -30.72
CA LEU A 70 -19.43 11.14 -30.66
C LEU A 70 -19.00 11.45 -29.22
N ASN A 71 -17.87 12.12 -29.06
CA ASN A 71 -17.33 12.53 -27.77
C ASN A 71 -18.13 13.68 -27.15
N LEU A 72 -18.29 13.66 -25.82
CA LEU A 72 -18.52 14.85 -25.00
C LEU A 72 -18.00 14.59 -23.58
N SER A 73 -17.05 15.41 -23.12
CA SER A 73 -16.42 15.33 -21.80
C SER A 73 -16.92 16.44 -20.90
N LEU A 74 -17.26 16.14 -19.63
CA LEU A 74 -17.18 16.97 -18.40
C LEU A 74 -17.87 16.19 -17.24
N PRO A 75 -17.68 16.57 -15.95
CA PRO A 75 -17.13 15.61 -14.99
C PRO A 75 -18.17 14.82 -14.21
N SER A 76 -17.86 13.54 -13.96
CA SER A 76 -18.55 12.70 -12.98
C SER A 76 -17.89 12.81 -11.60
N GLN A 77 -18.70 12.78 -10.54
CA GLN A 77 -18.24 12.58 -9.17
C GLN A 77 -17.61 11.18 -8.98
N PRO A 78 -16.84 10.93 -7.88
CA PRO A 78 -16.32 9.60 -7.57
C PRO A 78 -17.42 8.53 -7.62
N SER A 79 -17.07 7.36 -8.12
CA SER A 79 -18.04 6.35 -8.51
C SER A 79 -18.50 5.50 -7.32
N ASP A 80 -19.68 4.89 -7.44
CA ASP A 80 -20.14 3.89 -6.46
C ASP A 80 -19.15 2.72 -6.31
N ALA A 81 -18.29 2.47 -7.31
CA ALA A 81 -17.25 1.44 -7.23
C ALA A 81 -16.12 1.81 -6.25
N ASP A 82 -15.78 3.10 -6.11
CA ASP A 82 -14.78 3.58 -5.15
C ASP A 82 -15.31 3.48 -3.71
N ALA A 83 -16.58 3.86 -3.52
CA ALA A 83 -17.28 3.68 -2.24
C ALA A 83 -17.47 2.20 -1.89
N LEU A 84 -17.79 1.35 -2.87
CA LEU A 84 -17.94 -0.11 -2.70
C LEU A 84 -16.60 -0.80 -2.42
N ALA A 85 -15.49 -0.34 -3.02
CA ALA A 85 -14.16 -0.84 -2.70
C ALA A 85 -13.77 -0.52 -1.24
N GLY A 86 -14.03 0.71 -0.78
CA GLY A 86 -13.85 1.11 0.62
C GLY A 86 -14.73 0.31 1.58
N ALA A 87 -16.03 0.13 1.26
CA ALA A 87 -16.96 -0.65 2.07
C ALA A 87 -16.56 -2.13 2.15
N LYS A 88 -16.14 -2.73 1.04
CA LYS A 88 -15.68 -4.13 1.00
C LYS A 88 -14.39 -4.34 1.78
N ALA A 89 -13.45 -3.40 1.75
CA ALA A 89 -12.26 -3.47 2.60
C ALA A 89 -12.62 -3.49 4.11
N VAL A 90 -13.65 -2.74 4.51
CA VAL A 90 -14.17 -2.76 5.90
C VAL A 90 -14.86 -4.10 6.21
N GLU A 91 -15.65 -4.68 5.30
CA GLU A 91 -16.27 -5.99 5.48
C GLU A 91 -15.24 -7.14 5.55
N ASP A 92 -14.19 -7.08 4.73
CA ASP A 92 -13.08 -8.02 4.77
C ASP A 92 -12.30 -7.92 6.11
N ILE A 93 -12.07 -6.71 6.63
CA ILE A 93 -11.51 -6.50 8.00
C ILE A 93 -12.42 -7.12 9.06
N ASP A 94 -13.73 -6.86 9.01
CA ASP A 94 -14.68 -7.39 10.00
C ASP A 94 -14.83 -8.92 9.94
N ARG A 95 -14.39 -9.57 8.84
CA ARG A 95 -14.21 -11.04 8.76
C ARG A 95 -12.89 -11.49 9.38
N ILE A 96 -11.77 -10.84 9.05
CA ILE A 96 -10.44 -11.13 9.63
C ILE A 96 -10.50 -11.13 11.18
N LEU A 97 -11.24 -10.18 11.77
CA LEU A 97 -11.39 -10.05 13.22
C LEU A 97 -12.24 -11.13 13.91
N ARG A 98 -12.88 -12.03 13.16
CA ARG A 98 -13.58 -13.21 13.72
C ARG A 98 -12.70 -14.44 13.78
N GLU A 99 -11.71 -14.57 12.90
CA GLU A 99 -10.86 -15.77 12.79
C GLU A 99 -9.60 -15.67 13.67
N ILE A 100 -9.04 -14.46 13.87
CA ILE A 100 -7.96 -14.19 14.85
C ILE A 100 -8.33 -14.62 16.29
N ARG A 101 -9.63 -14.78 16.59
CA ARG A 101 -10.15 -15.17 17.92
C ARG A 101 -10.24 -16.69 18.13
N SER A 102 -9.82 -17.52 17.17
CA SER A 102 -10.09 -18.96 17.19
C SER A 102 -8.99 -19.82 17.82
N ASP A 103 -7.71 -19.51 17.57
CA ASP A 103 -6.60 -20.42 17.89
C ASP A 103 -5.57 -19.79 18.85
N SER A 104 -5.48 -20.37 20.04
CA SER A 104 -4.28 -20.35 20.89
C SER A 104 -3.48 -21.63 20.59
N ASP A 105 -2.28 -21.52 20.03
CA ASP A 105 -1.46 -22.68 19.69
C ASP A 105 -0.77 -23.27 20.95
N PRO A 106 -0.95 -24.57 21.28
CA PRO A 106 -0.49 -25.16 22.54
C PRO A 106 0.97 -25.65 22.49
N SER A 107 1.89 -24.84 21.95
CA SER A 107 3.30 -25.25 21.69
C SER A 107 4.39 -24.31 22.23
N ASP A 108 4.04 -23.32 23.04
CA ASP A 108 5.02 -22.59 23.90
C ASP A 108 5.64 -23.53 24.96
N PRO A 109 6.85 -23.24 25.47
CA PRO A 109 7.58 -24.14 26.37
C PRO A 109 6.92 -24.22 27.76
N THR A 110 6.96 -25.40 28.38
CA THR A 110 6.29 -25.66 29.66
C THR A 110 6.88 -24.89 30.84
N ASP A 111 6.01 -24.29 31.66
CA ASP A 111 6.33 -23.55 32.90
C ASP A 111 6.90 -24.42 34.05
N SER A 112 7.99 -25.15 33.82
CA SER A 112 8.64 -26.03 34.83
C SER A 112 10.05 -25.64 35.24
N ASP A 113 10.80 -24.91 34.40
CA ASP A 113 12.27 -24.80 34.54
C ASP A 113 12.83 -23.34 34.52
N LEU A 114 12.01 -22.35 34.92
CA LEU A 114 12.45 -20.96 35.12
C LEU A 114 12.11 -20.39 36.52
N ASP A 115 12.05 -21.23 37.56
CA ASP A 115 11.99 -20.76 38.95
C ASP A 115 13.34 -20.19 39.44
N SER A 116 13.66 -18.96 39.00
CA SER A 116 14.80 -18.17 39.53
C SER A 116 14.68 -16.65 39.29
N SER A 117 13.47 -16.07 39.37
CA SER A 117 13.30 -14.63 39.60
C SER A 117 12.06 -14.34 40.45
N SER A 118 12.22 -14.43 41.77
CA SER A 118 11.14 -14.50 42.77
C SER A 118 10.50 -13.16 43.15
N VAL A 119 10.12 -12.33 42.17
CA VAL A 119 9.31 -11.12 42.38
C VAL A 119 8.31 -10.94 41.22
N LEU A 120 7.03 -10.68 41.55
CA LEU A 120 5.86 -10.34 40.68
C LEU A 120 4.91 -11.46 40.19
N SER A 121 5.21 -12.74 40.35
CA SER A 121 4.31 -13.85 39.96
C SER A 121 3.14 -14.07 40.93
N ASN A 122 2.25 -13.06 41.07
CA ASN A 122 0.98 -13.19 41.81
C ASN A 122 -0.11 -12.22 41.31
N ALA A 123 -0.26 -12.12 39.98
CA ALA A 123 -1.23 -11.26 39.33
C ALA A 123 -2.67 -11.84 39.37
N THR A 124 -3.29 -11.85 40.55
CA THR A 124 -4.76 -11.86 40.64
C THR A 124 -5.31 -10.69 39.82
N ALA A 125 -6.38 -10.91 39.04
CA ALA A 125 -6.91 -9.96 38.05
C ALA A 125 -7.03 -8.53 38.61
N LEU A 126 -6.06 -7.69 38.25
CA LEU A 126 -5.97 -6.29 38.70
C LEU A 126 -7.21 -5.53 38.22
N ASN A 127 -7.73 -4.64 39.07
CA ASN A 127 -8.77 -3.73 38.62
C ASN A 127 -8.17 -2.68 37.65
N SER A 128 -9.01 -2.03 36.85
CA SER A 128 -8.54 -1.11 35.80
C SER A 128 -7.74 0.09 36.31
N SER A 129 -7.90 0.49 37.58
CA SER A 129 -7.08 1.55 38.18
C SER A 129 -5.72 1.04 38.68
N GLU A 130 -5.64 -0.19 39.17
CA GLU A 130 -4.38 -0.86 39.54
C GLU A 130 -3.54 -1.17 38.31
N ALA A 131 -4.14 -1.69 37.24
CA ALA A 131 -3.46 -1.93 35.97
C ALA A 131 -2.89 -0.64 35.37
N ALA A 132 -3.66 0.45 35.38
CA ALA A 132 -3.19 1.76 34.91
C ALA A 132 -2.05 2.34 35.77
N ALA A 133 -2.10 2.16 37.11
CA ALA A 133 -1.02 2.59 38.00
C ALA A 133 0.25 1.75 37.82
N ALA A 134 0.12 0.43 37.67
CA ALA A 134 1.22 -0.49 37.39
C ALA A 134 1.87 -0.19 36.03
N TYR A 135 1.07 0.05 34.99
CA TYR A 135 1.54 0.48 33.66
C TYR A 135 2.32 1.80 33.75
N ALA A 136 1.77 2.84 34.41
CA ALA A 136 2.45 4.12 34.58
C ALA A 136 3.80 4.01 35.32
N ALA A 137 3.91 3.10 36.30
CA ALA A 137 5.17 2.81 36.99
C ALA A 137 6.15 1.98 36.14
N ALA A 138 5.65 1.05 35.31
CA ALA A 138 6.46 0.16 34.50
C ALA A 138 7.08 0.86 33.27
N VAL A 139 6.29 1.69 32.59
CA VAL A 139 6.68 2.45 31.37
C VAL A 139 7.88 3.36 31.61
N GLY A 140 8.04 3.90 32.82
CA GLY A 140 9.18 4.76 33.19
C GLY A 140 10.54 4.04 33.31
N ASN A 141 10.58 2.71 33.28
CA ASN A 141 11.81 1.93 33.52
C ASN A 141 12.59 1.60 32.24
N TYR A 142 11.97 1.69 31.06
CA TYR A 142 12.64 1.40 29.79
C TYR A 142 13.25 2.67 29.16
N ALA A 143 14.46 2.54 28.59
CA ALA A 143 15.08 3.57 27.77
C ALA A 143 15.96 2.95 26.68
N LEU A 144 15.99 3.56 25.48
CA LEU A 144 16.84 3.15 24.34
C LEU A 144 18.37 3.30 24.56
N GLY A 145 18.81 3.45 25.81
CA GLY A 145 20.16 3.81 26.24
C GLY A 145 20.24 5.19 26.91
N PRO A 146 21.46 5.66 27.26
CA PRO A 146 21.66 6.94 27.96
C PRO A 146 21.05 8.14 27.22
N ASN A 147 20.53 9.11 27.98
CA ASN A 147 20.03 10.36 27.41
C ASN A 147 21.16 11.11 26.68
N VAL A 148 20.89 11.57 25.46
CA VAL A 148 21.84 12.30 24.61
C VAL A 148 21.34 13.73 24.48
N SER A 149 22.19 14.72 24.77
CA SER A 149 21.86 16.14 24.64
C SER A 149 22.93 16.90 23.87
N GLY A 150 22.53 17.96 23.18
CA GLY A 150 23.40 18.74 22.30
C GLY A 150 23.95 17.94 21.12
N TRP A 151 23.24 16.93 20.62
CA TRP A 151 23.70 16.08 19.52
C TRP A 151 24.04 16.89 18.27
N ASP A 152 23.23 17.90 17.91
CA ASP A 152 23.49 18.76 16.74
C ASP A 152 24.83 19.50 16.86
N GLU A 153 25.22 19.90 18.08
CA GLU A 153 26.51 20.52 18.36
C GLU A 153 27.67 19.52 18.32
N GLN A 154 27.45 18.27 18.76
CA GLN A 154 28.42 17.19 18.64
C GLN A 154 28.66 16.81 17.17
N ARG A 155 27.57 16.59 16.43
CA ARG A 155 27.57 16.25 15.00
C ARG A 155 28.20 17.35 14.15
N ARG A 156 27.89 18.62 14.40
CA ARG A 156 28.50 19.76 13.67
C ARG A 156 30.01 19.87 13.92
N ARG A 157 30.48 19.68 15.16
CA ARG A 157 31.91 19.65 15.48
C ARG A 157 32.60 18.45 14.83
N TRP A 158 31.98 17.27 14.83
CA TRP A 158 32.50 16.09 14.16
C TRP A 158 32.64 16.31 12.65
N LEU A 159 31.63 16.85 11.98
CA LEU A 159 31.66 17.15 10.53
C LEU A 159 32.75 18.19 10.18
N ALA A 160 32.95 19.20 11.01
CA ALA A 160 34.00 20.20 10.82
C ALA A 160 35.43 19.62 10.91
N GLN A 161 35.60 18.59 11.75
CA GLN A 161 36.87 17.87 11.95
C GLN A 161 37.10 16.78 10.88
N ASN A 162 36.06 16.04 10.49
CA ASN A 162 36.13 14.84 9.65
C ASN A 162 35.74 15.12 8.19
N LYS A 163 36.41 16.09 7.55
CA LYS A 163 36.08 16.57 6.19
C LYS A 163 36.11 15.51 5.08
N GLY A 164 36.68 14.33 5.32
CA GLY A 164 36.61 13.18 4.41
C GLY A 164 35.24 12.48 4.39
N PHE A 165 34.37 12.76 5.37
CA PHE A 165 33.04 12.18 5.52
C PHE A 165 31.96 13.29 5.48
N PRO A 166 31.71 13.91 4.31
CA PRO A 166 30.73 14.98 4.18
C PRO A 166 29.29 14.45 4.32
N ALA A 167 28.42 15.29 4.90
CA ALA A 167 26.97 15.10 5.00
C ALA A 167 26.22 15.15 3.65
N THR A 168 26.94 15.32 2.56
CA THR A 168 26.44 15.31 1.18
C THR A 168 27.27 14.37 0.31
N VAL A 169 26.62 13.71 -0.65
CA VAL A 169 27.28 12.93 -1.71
C VAL A 169 27.77 13.86 -2.84
N PRO A 170 28.63 13.39 -3.77
CA PRO A 170 28.95 14.14 -4.98
C PRO A 170 27.69 14.61 -5.73
N GLY A 171 27.70 15.84 -6.23
CA GLY A 171 26.49 16.53 -6.73
C GLY A 171 25.70 17.28 -5.65
N GLY A 172 26.11 17.22 -4.37
CA GLY A 172 25.62 18.11 -3.31
C GLY A 172 24.31 17.67 -2.63
N LYS A 173 23.75 16.52 -3.00
CA LYS A 173 22.58 15.94 -2.33
C LYS A 173 22.95 15.48 -0.90
N PRO A 174 22.04 15.59 0.09
CA PRO A 174 22.22 14.98 1.42
C PRO A 174 22.59 13.49 1.36
N ARG A 175 23.45 13.01 2.26
CA ARG A 175 23.78 11.59 2.40
C ARG A 175 22.62 10.84 3.05
N ILE A 176 22.17 9.76 2.40
CA ILE A 176 21.13 8.86 2.88
C ILE A 176 21.74 7.51 3.27
N LEU A 177 21.30 6.95 4.40
CA LEU A 177 21.49 5.55 4.78
C LEU A 177 20.13 4.85 4.76
N LEU A 178 19.93 3.91 3.83
CA LEU A 178 18.77 3.01 3.85
C LEU A 178 19.01 1.93 4.91
N VAL A 179 18.01 1.69 5.75
CA VAL A 179 18.06 0.72 6.84
C VAL A 179 16.87 -0.23 6.69
N THR A 180 17.16 -1.52 6.65
CA THR A 180 16.16 -2.59 6.63
C THR A 180 16.60 -3.71 7.58
N GLY A 181 15.76 -4.72 7.77
CA GLY A 181 16.15 -5.88 8.56
C GLY A 181 15.12 -7.01 8.58
N SER A 182 15.56 -8.14 9.12
CA SER A 182 14.80 -9.36 9.33
C SER A 182 15.32 -10.07 10.58
N GLN A 183 14.66 -11.15 11.01
CA GLN A 183 15.15 -11.98 12.12
C GLN A 183 16.55 -12.58 11.85
N PRO A 184 17.31 -12.95 12.90
CA PRO A 184 18.55 -13.74 12.78
C PRO A 184 18.31 -15.20 12.38
N GLY A 185 17.15 -15.76 12.74
CA GLY A 185 16.78 -17.13 12.40
C GLY A 185 16.20 -17.25 10.98
N PRO A 186 16.12 -18.47 10.43
CA PRO A 186 15.37 -18.72 9.20
C PRO A 186 13.88 -18.40 9.39
N CYS A 187 13.17 -18.26 8.26
CA CYS A 187 11.73 -18.09 8.26
C CYS A 187 10.97 -19.37 8.62
N ASP A 188 9.82 -19.25 9.29
CA ASP A 188 8.91 -20.37 9.59
C ASP A 188 8.45 -21.04 8.28
N ASN A 189 8.23 -20.21 7.26
CA ASN A 189 8.00 -20.62 5.88
C ASN A 189 9.33 -20.52 5.10
N PRO A 190 9.93 -21.63 4.62
CA PRO A 190 11.19 -21.62 3.89
C PRO A 190 11.19 -20.82 2.57
N LEU A 191 10.02 -20.45 2.03
CA LEU A 191 9.94 -19.51 0.91
C LEU A 191 10.13 -18.05 1.36
N GLY A 192 9.90 -17.73 2.63
CA GLY A 192 10.10 -16.39 3.20
C GLY A 192 11.52 -15.88 3.00
N ASP A 193 12.53 -16.71 3.28
CA ASP A 193 13.95 -16.38 3.07
C ASP A 193 14.25 -16.04 1.61
N HIS A 194 13.58 -16.69 0.65
CA HIS A 194 13.71 -16.37 -0.76
C HIS A 194 13.13 -14.98 -1.10
N TYR A 195 12.01 -14.59 -0.50
CA TYR A 195 11.42 -13.26 -0.69
C TYR A 195 12.17 -12.16 0.08
N LEU A 196 12.75 -12.47 1.25
CA LEU A 196 13.70 -11.59 1.95
C LEU A 196 14.94 -11.33 1.08
N LEU A 197 15.53 -12.37 0.48
CA LEU A 197 16.66 -12.24 -0.45
C LEU A 197 16.29 -11.40 -1.69
N LYS A 198 15.10 -11.61 -2.27
CA LYS A 198 14.61 -10.82 -3.41
C LYS A 198 14.38 -9.35 -3.03
N SER A 199 13.82 -9.08 -1.86
CA SER A 199 13.68 -7.72 -1.31
C SER A 199 15.03 -7.05 -1.07
N THR A 200 16.01 -7.80 -0.56
CA THR A 200 17.38 -7.32 -0.34
C THR A 200 18.05 -6.96 -1.67
N LYS A 201 17.94 -7.81 -2.71
CA LYS A 201 18.40 -7.48 -4.08
C LYS A 201 17.73 -6.20 -4.60
N ASN A 202 16.41 -6.10 -4.49
CA ASN A 202 15.64 -4.95 -4.96
C ASN A 202 16.11 -3.63 -4.32
N LYS A 203 16.31 -3.63 -2.99
CA LYS A 203 16.88 -2.49 -2.25
C LYS A 203 18.31 -2.17 -2.68
N ILE A 204 19.17 -3.17 -2.87
CA ILE A 204 20.56 -3.01 -3.36
C ILE A 204 20.58 -2.40 -4.77
N ASP A 205 19.70 -2.85 -5.67
CA ASP A 205 19.62 -2.34 -7.04
C ASP A 205 19.24 -0.86 -7.07
N TYR A 206 18.22 -0.47 -6.30
CA TYR A 206 17.82 0.93 -6.15
C TYR A 206 18.96 1.78 -5.56
N CYS A 207 19.51 1.37 -4.41
CA CYS A 207 20.54 2.14 -3.69
C CYS A 207 21.77 2.41 -4.55
N ARG A 208 22.19 1.44 -5.36
CA ARG A 208 23.32 1.54 -6.30
C ARG A 208 23.07 2.54 -7.44
N PHE A 209 21.82 2.81 -7.83
CA PHE A 209 21.51 3.81 -8.87
C PHE A 209 21.34 5.24 -8.34
N HIS A 210 21.19 5.39 -7.02
CA HIS A 210 20.86 6.65 -6.34
C HIS A 210 21.94 7.14 -5.36
N ASP A 211 23.11 6.49 -5.35
CA ASP A 211 24.25 6.79 -4.46
C ASP A 211 23.89 6.73 -2.95
N ILE A 212 23.07 5.73 -2.58
CA ILE A 212 22.59 5.49 -1.22
C ILE A 212 23.35 4.31 -0.60
N GLU A 213 23.76 4.46 0.67
CA GLU A 213 24.36 3.37 1.46
C GLU A 213 23.26 2.52 2.11
N ILE A 214 23.48 1.21 2.28
CA ILE A 214 22.47 0.28 2.83
C ILE A 214 22.99 -0.52 4.02
N VAL A 215 22.20 -0.60 5.08
CA VAL A 215 22.36 -1.52 6.22
C VAL A 215 21.19 -2.49 6.25
N HIS A 216 21.50 -3.79 6.20
CA HIS A 216 20.55 -4.86 6.51
C HIS A 216 20.88 -5.41 7.90
N ASN A 217 20.02 -5.15 8.88
CA ASN A 217 20.19 -5.68 10.22
C ASN A 217 19.61 -7.09 10.34
N LEU A 218 20.36 -8.00 10.98
CA LEU A 218 19.93 -9.35 11.36
C LEU A 218 20.03 -9.57 12.88
N ALA A 219 20.42 -8.57 13.67
CA ALA A 219 20.64 -8.72 15.11
C ALA A 219 19.50 -8.11 15.94
N HIS A 220 19.06 -8.82 16.97
CA HIS A 220 18.31 -8.20 18.06
C HIS A 220 19.29 -7.39 18.93
N LEU A 221 19.15 -6.06 18.91
CA LEU A 221 20.00 -5.13 19.68
C LEU A 221 19.46 -4.87 21.09
N ASP A 222 18.22 -5.31 21.35
CA ASP A 222 17.45 -5.11 22.56
C ASP A 222 16.50 -6.31 22.71
N ASN A 223 16.32 -6.82 23.93
CA ASN A 223 15.49 -7.99 24.19
C ASN A 223 14.01 -7.65 24.43
N GLU A 224 13.70 -6.39 24.78
CA GLU A 224 12.35 -5.92 25.09
C GLU A 224 11.66 -5.36 23.84
N LEU A 225 12.42 -4.67 22.99
CA LEU A 225 11.95 -4.16 21.69
C LEU A 225 12.09 -5.20 20.58
N ALA A 226 11.46 -6.36 20.76
CA ALA A 226 11.35 -7.42 19.75
C ALA A 226 10.24 -7.14 18.71
N GLY A 227 10.31 -7.80 17.55
CA GLY A 227 9.35 -7.63 16.45
C GLY A 227 9.52 -6.29 15.73
N TYR A 228 8.41 -5.68 15.28
CA TYR A 228 8.43 -4.40 14.54
C TYR A 228 9.12 -3.26 15.31
N TRP A 229 9.09 -3.32 16.65
CA TRP A 229 9.77 -2.37 17.54
C TRP A 229 11.31 -2.37 17.43
N ALA A 230 11.93 -3.42 16.90
CA ALA A 230 13.38 -3.56 16.80
C ALA A 230 14.04 -2.48 15.91
N LYS A 231 13.25 -1.78 15.08
CA LYS A 231 13.73 -0.63 14.28
C LYS A 231 14.17 0.55 15.15
N LEU A 232 13.53 0.82 16.31
CA LEU A 232 13.86 1.98 17.15
C LEU A 232 15.31 1.97 17.73
N PRO A 233 15.79 0.91 18.41
CA PRO A 233 17.15 0.89 18.96
C PRO A 233 18.22 0.86 17.86
N LEU A 234 17.93 0.21 16.73
CA LEU A 234 18.79 0.23 15.53
C LEU A 234 18.93 1.64 14.95
N LEU A 235 17.82 2.36 14.74
CA LEU A 235 17.83 3.73 14.22
C LEU A 235 18.61 4.67 15.15
N ARG A 236 18.36 4.61 16.47
CA ARG A 236 19.14 5.38 17.47
C ARG A 236 20.64 5.03 17.40
N ARG A 237 20.98 3.74 17.29
CA ARG A 237 22.38 3.31 17.20
C ARG A 237 23.07 3.83 15.94
N LEU A 238 22.39 3.81 14.80
CA LEU A 238 22.93 4.30 13.53
C LEU A 238 23.08 5.82 13.51
N MET A 239 22.11 6.60 14.02
CA MET A 239 22.23 8.07 14.16
C MET A 239 23.53 8.46 14.89
N LEU A 240 23.79 7.81 16.04
CA LEU A 240 24.94 8.10 16.89
C LEU A 240 26.27 7.53 16.34
N SER A 241 26.22 6.51 15.48
CA SER A 241 27.41 5.89 14.88
C SER A 241 27.81 6.52 13.54
N HIS A 242 26.86 7.15 12.83
CA HIS A 242 27.03 7.72 11.49
C HIS A 242 26.70 9.24 11.46
N PRO A 243 27.47 10.10 12.16
CA PRO A 243 27.28 11.55 12.12
C PRO A 243 27.44 12.17 10.71
N GLU A 244 28.08 11.47 9.77
CA GLU A 244 28.14 11.83 8.34
C GLU A 244 26.84 11.60 7.57
N VAL A 245 25.90 10.81 8.08
CA VAL A 245 24.59 10.60 7.44
C VAL A 245 23.66 11.75 7.82
N GLU A 246 22.98 12.34 6.83
CA GLU A 246 21.99 13.39 7.04
C GLU A 246 20.58 12.83 7.19
N TRP A 247 20.22 11.82 6.38
CA TRP A 247 18.94 11.11 6.46
C TRP A 247 19.14 9.61 6.69
N ILE A 248 18.48 9.07 7.71
CA ILE A 248 18.32 7.62 7.88
C ILE A 248 16.92 7.24 7.44
N TRP A 249 16.82 6.38 6.44
CA TRP A 249 15.57 5.94 5.84
C TRP A 249 15.29 4.51 6.27
N TRP A 250 14.29 4.30 7.12
CA TRP A 250 13.80 2.96 7.45
C TRP A 250 12.92 2.43 6.33
N MET A 251 13.09 1.17 5.95
CA MET A 251 12.23 0.47 5.00
C MET A 251 12.06 -0.99 5.41
N ASP A 252 10.81 -1.42 5.64
CA ASP A 252 10.47 -2.80 6.05
C ASP A 252 10.91 -3.84 5.00
N SER A 253 11.12 -5.09 5.42
CA SER A 253 11.65 -6.15 4.56
C SER A 253 10.66 -6.64 3.51
N ASP A 254 9.36 -6.44 3.69
CA ASP A 254 8.28 -6.69 2.73
C ASP A 254 7.86 -5.43 1.94
N ALA A 255 8.58 -4.32 2.09
CA ALA A 255 8.51 -3.16 1.19
C ALA A 255 9.50 -3.29 0.02
N LEU A 256 9.02 -3.10 -1.21
CA LEU A 256 9.80 -3.20 -2.45
C LEU A 256 9.78 -1.86 -3.20
N PHE A 257 10.92 -1.43 -3.74
CA PHE A 257 10.97 -0.38 -4.75
C PHE A 257 10.35 -0.89 -6.05
N THR A 258 9.40 -0.14 -6.59
CA THR A 258 8.69 -0.45 -7.83
C THR A 258 8.85 0.64 -8.89
N ASP A 259 9.18 1.87 -8.49
CA ASP A 259 9.82 2.87 -9.36
C ASP A 259 11.33 2.91 -9.07
N MET A 260 12.14 2.41 -9.99
CA MET A 260 13.60 2.46 -9.87
C MET A 260 14.17 3.83 -10.29
N ALA A 261 13.45 4.62 -11.09
CA ALA A 261 13.95 5.88 -11.64
C ALA A 261 13.61 7.10 -10.79
N PHE A 262 12.55 7.02 -9.97
CA PHE A 262 12.14 8.09 -9.06
C PHE A 262 13.24 8.44 -8.03
N GLU A 263 13.44 9.75 -7.83
CA GLU A 263 14.32 10.30 -6.80
C GLU A 263 13.49 11.01 -5.72
N LEU A 264 13.82 10.80 -4.44
CA LEU A 264 13.20 11.52 -3.32
C LEU A 264 13.38 13.05 -3.48
N PRO A 265 12.30 13.86 -3.41
CA PRO A 265 12.36 15.30 -3.63
C PRO A 265 12.86 16.06 -2.38
N LEU A 266 14.08 15.75 -1.93
CA LEU A 266 14.59 16.11 -0.59
C LEU A 266 14.51 17.60 -0.22
N SER A 267 14.60 18.52 -1.17
CA SER A 267 14.47 19.98 -0.91
C SER A 267 13.07 20.39 -0.42
N ARG A 268 12.04 19.56 -0.63
CA ARG A 268 10.72 19.70 0.00
C ARG A 268 10.79 19.56 1.53
N TYR A 269 11.83 18.90 2.04
CA TYR A 269 11.94 18.43 3.42
C TYR A 269 12.96 19.21 4.26
N ASP A 270 13.56 20.28 3.72
CA ASP A 270 14.65 21.04 4.36
C ASP A 270 14.32 21.55 5.77
N ASN A 271 13.05 21.91 6.03
CA ASN A 271 12.58 22.39 7.35
C ASN A 271 12.04 21.29 8.29
N HIS A 272 12.04 20.03 7.85
CA HIS A 272 11.43 18.88 8.53
C HIS A 272 12.49 17.84 8.95
N ASN A 273 12.12 16.99 9.91
CA ASN A 273 12.99 15.96 10.49
C ASN A 273 12.41 14.53 10.41
N LEU A 274 11.09 14.36 10.30
CA LEU A 274 10.45 13.08 10.00
C LEU A 274 9.62 13.21 8.72
N ILE A 275 9.90 12.40 7.71
CA ILE A 275 9.11 12.30 6.47
C ILE A 275 8.46 10.93 6.44
N ILE A 276 7.13 10.88 6.45
CA ILE A 276 6.36 9.64 6.58
C ILE A 276 5.14 9.68 5.66
N HIS A 277 4.82 8.55 5.01
CA HIS A 277 3.64 8.46 4.16
C HIS A 277 2.36 8.47 5.00
N GLY A 278 1.33 9.20 4.57
CA GLY A 278 0.04 9.18 5.24
C GLY A 278 -0.96 10.22 4.72
N TYR A 279 -2.10 10.34 5.41
CA TYR A 279 -3.21 11.19 4.99
C TYR A 279 -3.70 12.06 6.16
N GLN A 280 -3.81 13.37 5.94
CA GLN A 280 -4.06 14.33 7.02
C GLN A 280 -5.49 14.25 7.60
N ASP A 281 -6.48 13.87 6.78
CA ASP A 281 -7.85 13.61 7.23
C ASP A 281 -7.94 12.32 8.06
N LEU A 282 -7.24 11.25 7.63
CA LEU A 282 -7.14 10.02 8.41
C LEU A 282 -6.50 10.28 9.77
N LEU A 283 -5.48 11.15 9.82
CA LEU A 283 -4.79 11.52 11.05
C LEU A 283 -5.64 12.42 11.95
N PHE A 284 -5.93 13.65 11.50
CA PHE A 284 -6.44 14.71 12.36
C PHE A 284 -7.97 14.74 12.50
N GLU A 285 -8.74 14.20 11.55
CA GLU A 285 -10.20 14.19 11.62
C GLU A 285 -10.75 12.85 12.07
N LYS A 286 -10.11 11.75 11.62
CA LYS A 286 -10.59 10.39 11.84
C LYS A 286 -9.81 9.63 12.92
N HIS A 287 -8.63 10.12 13.35
CA HIS A 287 -7.74 9.49 14.33
C HIS A 287 -7.47 8.00 14.02
N SER A 288 -7.27 7.66 12.74
CA SER A 288 -7.17 6.26 12.30
C SER A 288 -5.77 5.68 12.49
N TRP A 289 -5.69 4.42 12.91
CA TRP A 289 -4.41 3.71 13.09
C TRP A 289 -3.65 3.43 11.79
N ILE A 290 -4.29 3.58 10.63
CA ILE A 290 -3.67 3.52 9.29
C ILE A 290 -3.44 4.91 8.67
N ALA A 291 -3.50 5.98 9.48
CA ALA A 291 -3.33 7.35 8.99
C ALA A 291 -1.92 7.65 8.47
N LEU A 292 -0.90 6.98 9.04
CA LEU A 292 0.51 7.03 8.66
C LEU A 292 1.03 5.59 8.52
N ASN A 293 2.10 5.34 7.75
CA ASN A 293 2.77 4.04 7.72
C ASN A 293 4.25 4.12 8.15
N THR A 294 4.64 3.35 9.16
CA THR A 294 6.02 3.29 9.69
C THR A 294 6.88 2.20 9.04
N GLY A 295 6.48 1.70 7.87
CA GLY A 295 7.28 0.77 7.06
C GLY A 295 8.12 1.40 5.97
N SER A 296 7.97 2.70 5.72
CA SER A 296 8.88 3.49 4.88
C SER A 296 8.84 4.95 5.32
N PHE A 297 9.90 5.41 6.00
CA PHE A 297 9.99 6.77 6.52
C PHE A 297 11.45 7.23 6.67
N LEU A 298 11.68 8.54 6.64
CA LEU A 298 13.00 9.15 6.80
C LEU A 298 13.10 9.98 8.08
N PHE A 299 14.15 9.75 8.87
CA PHE A 299 14.58 10.64 9.95
C PHE A 299 15.83 11.43 9.56
N ARG A 300 15.84 12.73 9.86
CA ARG A 300 17.06 13.54 9.85
C ARG A 300 17.94 13.17 11.04
N ASN A 301 19.26 13.10 10.86
CA ASN A 301 20.20 12.86 11.95
C ASN A 301 20.42 14.14 12.78
N CYS A 302 19.52 14.37 13.74
CA CYS A 302 19.50 15.54 14.63
C CYS A 302 18.94 15.20 16.01
N GLN A 303 19.14 16.09 16.99
CA GLN A 303 18.68 15.94 18.38
C GLN A 303 17.18 15.59 18.47
N TRP A 304 16.35 16.33 17.72
CA TRP A 304 14.89 16.13 17.69
C TRP A 304 14.48 14.68 17.36
N SER A 305 15.23 14.00 16.48
CA SER A 305 14.93 12.62 16.07
C SER A 305 15.32 11.61 17.16
N LEU A 306 16.39 11.88 17.92
CA LEU A 306 16.74 11.11 19.10
C LEU A 306 15.69 11.29 20.21
N ASP A 307 15.22 12.52 20.40
CA ASP A 307 14.17 12.85 21.38
C ASP A 307 12.84 12.17 21.02
N LEU A 308 12.47 12.16 19.74
CA LEU A 308 11.25 11.48 19.26
C LEU A 308 11.36 9.96 19.40
N LEU A 309 12.50 9.35 19.03
CA LEU A 309 12.74 7.91 19.25
C LEU A 309 12.60 7.55 20.73
N ALA A 310 13.14 8.36 21.64
CA ALA A 310 13.00 8.16 23.08
C ALA A 310 11.55 8.33 23.59
N ALA A 311 10.76 9.21 22.98
CA ALA A 311 9.35 9.41 23.30
C ALA A 311 8.40 8.36 22.67
N TRP A 312 8.83 7.68 21.60
CA TRP A 312 8.08 6.66 20.88
C TRP A 312 8.25 5.26 21.48
N ALA A 313 9.47 4.92 21.92
CA ALA A 313 9.81 3.64 22.54
C ALA A 313 8.97 3.16 23.75
N PRO A 314 8.41 4.00 24.65
CA PRO A 314 7.87 3.52 25.93
C PRO A 314 6.65 2.58 25.85
N MET A 315 5.99 2.48 24.69
CA MET A 315 4.89 1.52 24.44
C MET A 315 5.38 0.16 23.89
N GLY A 316 6.68 0.03 23.58
CA GLY A 316 7.25 -1.14 22.91
C GLY A 316 7.77 -2.32 23.74
N PRO A 317 8.16 -2.19 25.02
CA PRO A 317 8.64 -3.33 25.81
C PRO A 317 7.60 -4.45 25.91
N LYS A 318 7.95 -5.64 25.41
CA LYS A 318 7.08 -6.81 25.27
C LYS A 318 6.37 -7.25 26.58
N GLY A 319 5.33 -8.06 26.43
CA GLY A 319 4.47 -8.48 27.55
C GLY A 319 3.63 -7.33 28.09
N PHE A 320 3.41 -7.30 29.41
CA PHE A 320 2.48 -6.39 30.09
C PHE A 320 2.49 -4.93 29.62
N ILE A 321 3.67 -4.31 29.39
CA ILE A 321 3.74 -2.92 28.92
C ILE A 321 3.14 -2.79 27.51
N ARG A 322 3.57 -3.61 26.56
CA ARG A 322 3.04 -3.61 25.19
C ARG A 322 1.57 -4.05 25.11
N GLU A 323 1.13 -4.94 25.99
CA GLU A 323 -0.27 -5.39 26.07
C GLU A 323 -1.22 -4.29 26.57
N GLU A 324 -0.89 -3.62 27.69
CA GLU A 324 -1.69 -2.49 28.20
C GLU A 324 -1.62 -1.29 27.25
N ALA A 325 -0.45 -0.99 26.68
CA ALA A 325 -0.33 -0.01 25.61
C ALA A 325 -1.23 -0.35 24.40
N GLY A 326 -1.34 -1.63 24.03
CA GLY A 326 -2.25 -2.09 22.97
C GLY A 326 -3.70 -1.76 23.28
N LYS A 327 -4.16 -1.98 24.53
CA LYS A 327 -5.51 -1.63 24.99
C LYS A 327 -5.76 -0.12 24.92
N ILE A 328 -4.79 0.70 25.34
CA ILE A 328 -4.84 2.18 25.24
C ILE A 328 -4.95 2.63 23.78
N LEU A 329 -4.13 2.06 22.89
CA LEU A 329 -4.12 2.40 21.46
C LEU A 329 -5.42 1.97 20.76
N THR A 330 -6.00 0.83 21.11
CA THR A 330 -7.30 0.38 20.58
C THR A 330 -8.47 1.20 21.11
N ALA A 331 -8.39 1.74 22.32
CA ALA A 331 -9.38 2.67 22.85
C ALA A 331 -9.27 4.08 22.23
N TYR A 332 -8.08 4.50 21.78
CA TYR A 332 -7.84 5.86 21.25
C TYR A 332 -7.96 5.95 19.72
N LEU A 333 -7.53 4.93 18.96
CA LEU A 333 -7.39 4.99 17.51
C LEU A 333 -8.53 4.30 16.75
N LYS A 334 -9.14 5.04 15.83
CA LYS A 334 -10.31 4.59 15.08
C LYS A 334 -9.96 3.43 14.14
N GLY A 335 -10.68 2.33 14.31
CA GLY A 335 -10.55 1.13 13.50
C GLY A 335 -9.33 0.27 13.84
N ARG A 336 -8.56 0.58 14.89
CA ARG A 336 -7.50 -0.30 15.37
C ARG A 336 -8.13 -1.58 15.94
N PRO A 337 -7.71 -2.77 15.52
CA PRO A 337 -8.16 -4.00 16.16
C PRO A 337 -7.54 -4.18 17.56
N ALA A 338 -7.97 -5.19 18.30
CA ALA A 338 -7.46 -5.48 19.65
C ALA A 338 -6.27 -6.43 19.58
N PHE A 339 -5.06 -5.91 19.76
CA PHE A 339 -3.78 -6.63 19.81
C PHE A 339 -2.71 -5.80 20.54
N GLU A 340 -1.54 -6.38 20.81
CA GLU A 340 -0.39 -5.69 21.43
C GLU A 340 -0.02 -4.38 20.71
N ALA A 341 0.57 -3.41 21.40
CA ALA A 341 1.00 -2.15 20.80
C ALA A 341 2.01 -2.36 19.65
N ASP A 342 1.76 -1.70 18.53
CA ASP A 342 2.63 -1.60 17.36
C ASP A 342 3.25 -0.21 17.23
N ASP A 343 4.38 -0.12 16.53
CA ASP A 343 5.14 1.12 16.37
C ASP A 343 4.33 2.17 15.56
N GLN A 344 3.55 1.76 14.56
CA GLN A 344 2.71 2.66 13.75
C GLN A 344 1.65 3.36 14.61
N SER A 345 0.85 2.59 15.34
CA SER A 345 -0.20 3.10 16.23
C SER A 345 0.38 3.96 17.35
N ALA A 346 1.50 3.54 17.95
CA ALA A 346 2.16 4.32 19.00
C ALA A 346 2.67 5.68 18.49
N LEU A 347 3.21 5.74 17.28
CA LEU A 347 3.62 7.01 16.65
C LEU A 347 2.41 7.90 16.37
N ILE A 348 1.34 7.36 15.80
CA ILE A 348 0.10 8.11 15.51
C ILE A 348 -0.49 8.69 16.82
N HIS A 349 -0.56 7.89 17.88
CA HIS A 349 -1.00 8.34 19.19
C HIS A 349 -0.07 9.42 19.78
N LEU A 350 1.25 9.28 19.67
CA LEU A 350 2.22 10.28 20.14
C LEU A 350 2.08 11.62 19.39
N LEU A 351 1.93 11.57 18.07
CA LEU A 351 1.80 12.76 17.22
C LEU A 351 0.45 13.47 17.37
N LEU A 352 -0.62 12.74 17.73
CA LEU A 352 -1.92 13.34 18.09
C LEU A 352 -1.90 13.92 19.51
N SER A 353 -1.42 13.16 20.50
CA SER A 353 -1.42 13.58 21.92
C SER A 353 -0.41 14.67 22.26
N GLN A 354 0.69 14.79 21.51
CA GLN A 354 1.74 15.80 21.71
C GLN A 354 1.94 16.66 20.44
N LYS A 355 0.86 16.95 19.71
CA LYS A 355 0.86 17.65 18.42
C LYS A 355 1.75 18.90 18.38
N GLU A 356 1.63 19.77 19.39
CA GLU A 356 2.36 21.05 19.49
C GLU A 356 3.89 20.89 19.64
N LYS A 357 4.36 19.71 20.09
CA LYS A 357 5.78 19.43 20.34
C LYS A 357 6.50 18.80 19.14
N TRP A 358 5.76 18.12 18.25
CA TRP A 358 6.35 17.28 17.21
C TRP A 358 5.92 17.65 15.79
N MET A 359 4.67 18.06 15.56
CA MET A 359 4.13 18.15 14.19
C MET A 359 4.67 19.32 13.36
N ASP A 360 5.44 20.25 13.94
CA ASP A 360 6.16 21.29 13.20
C ASP A 360 7.39 20.77 12.43
N LYS A 361 7.79 19.51 12.70
CA LYS A 361 8.93 18.82 12.07
C LYS A 361 8.54 17.52 11.37
N VAL A 362 7.25 17.16 11.35
CA VAL A 362 6.73 15.98 10.64
C VAL A 362 6.12 16.41 9.31
N TYR A 363 6.67 15.91 8.20
CA TYR A 363 6.04 16.01 6.89
C TYR A 363 5.23 14.74 6.60
N ILE A 364 3.93 14.90 6.39
CA ILE A 364 3.03 13.83 5.96
C ILE A 364 3.01 13.85 4.42
N GLU A 365 3.66 12.87 3.80
CA GLU A 365 3.77 12.77 2.35
C GLU A 365 2.63 11.92 1.77
N ASN A 366 2.02 12.43 0.69
CA ASN A 366 0.90 11.78 -0.01
C ASN A 366 0.88 12.06 -1.52
N SER A 367 1.89 12.75 -2.06
CA SER A 367 1.99 13.07 -3.50
C SER A 367 2.74 12.02 -4.33
N TYR A 368 3.31 11.02 -3.67
CA TYR A 368 3.87 9.80 -4.25
C TYR A 368 3.90 8.71 -3.19
N TYR A 369 3.97 7.45 -3.60
CA TYR A 369 3.95 6.30 -2.69
C TYR A 369 5.31 6.05 -2.03
N LEU A 370 5.69 6.91 -1.09
CA LEU A 370 6.74 6.59 -0.10
C LEU A 370 6.41 5.27 0.63
N HIS A 371 5.12 4.99 0.84
CA HIS A 371 4.55 3.67 1.06
C HIS A 371 3.28 3.53 0.20
N GLY A 372 3.23 2.51 -0.67
CA GLY A 372 2.03 2.16 -1.43
C GLY A 372 1.46 0.82 -0.98
N PHE A 373 0.17 0.78 -0.61
CA PHE A 373 -0.49 -0.44 -0.15
C PHE A 373 -0.71 -1.44 -1.31
N TRP A 374 -0.05 -2.60 -1.22
CA TRP A 374 0.09 -3.53 -2.34
C TRP A 374 -1.22 -3.95 -3.03
N ALA A 375 -2.28 -4.24 -2.27
CA ALA A 375 -3.51 -4.80 -2.83
C ALA A 375 -4.30 -3.82 -3.72
N GLY A 376 -3.97 -2.52 -3.71
CA GLY A 376 -4.50 -1.51 -4.63
C GLY A 376 -3.63 -1.24 -5.87
N LEU A 377 -2.44 -1.86 -5.94
CA LEU A 377 -1.38 -1.56 -6.92
C LEU A 377 -0.99 -2.78 -7.78
N VAL A 378 -0.82 -3.95 -7.17
CA VAL A 378 -0.19 -5.12 -7.84
C VAL A 378 -0.97 -5.68 -9.01
N ASP A 379 -2.27 -5.41 -9.06
CA ASP A 379 -3.19 -5.87 -10.11
C ASP A 379 -3.29 -4.85 -11.27
N LYS A 380 -2.58 -3.70 -11.18
CA LYS A 380 -2.52 -2.62 -12.19
C LYS A 380 -1.18 -2.56 -12.95
N TYR A 381 -0.19 -3.39 -12.60
CA TYR A 381 1.18 -3.25 -13.16
C TYR A 381 1.24 -3.35 -14.69
N GLU A 382 0.43 -4.20 -15.33
CA GLU A 382 0.34 -4.28 -16.78
C GLU A 382 -0.22 -2.98 -17.41
N GLU A 383 -1.21 -2.35 -16.78
CA GLU A 383 -1.77 -1.05 -17.20
C GLU A 383 -0.73 0.08 -17.08
N MET A 384 0.03 0.09 -15.99
CA MET A 384 1.15 1.03 -15.77
C MET A 384 2.27 0.82 -16.81
N MET A 385 2.59 -0.42 -17.15
CA MET A 385 3.59 -0.76 -18.17
C MET A 385 3.16 -0.39 -19.60
N GLU A 386 1.86 -0.31 -19.88
CA GLU A 386 1.30 0.07 -21.19
C GLU A 386 1.12 1.59 -21.35
N ASN A 387 0.64 2.27 -20.31
CA ASN A 387 0.19 3.67 -20.40
C ASN A 387 1.17 4.69 -19.80
N HIS A 388 2.14 4.25 -19.00
CA HIS A 388 2.98 5.13 -18.17
C HIS A 388 4.47 4.76 -18.27
N HIS A 389 5.30 5.44 -17.47
CA HIS A 389 6.73 5.21 -17.38
C HIS A 389 7.21 5.39 -15.92
N PRO A 390 8.31 4.74 -15.51
CA PRO A 390 8.99 5.03 -14.25
C PRO A 390 9.57 6.45 -14.20
N GLY A 391 9.78 6.96 -12.98
CA GLY A 391 10.14 8.35 -12.66
C GLY A 391 8.96 9.18 -12.14
N LEU A 392 7.83 8.56 -11.79
CA LEU A 392 6.59 9.24 -11.38
C LEU A 392 6.29 9.04 -9.89
N GLY A 393 6.50 7.82 -9.37
CA GLY A 393 6.33 7.46 -7.95
C GLY A 393 4.90 7.37 -7.39
N ASP A 394 3.87 7.81 -8.13
CA ASP A 394 2.46 7.87 -7.71
C ASP A 394 1.61 6.73 -8.30
N GLU A 395 0.28 6.87 -8.39
CA GLU A 395 -0.61 5.83 -8.94
C GLU A 395 -0.36 5.46 -10.40
N ARG A 396 0.44 6.25 -11.13
CA ARG A 396 0.84 5.98 -12.51
C ARG A 396 2.06 5.05 -12.58
N TRP A 397 2.94 5.12 -11.58
CA TRP A 397 4.06 4.19 -11.41
C TRP A 397 4.53 4.24 -9.94
N PRO A 398 4.09 3.31 -9.06
CA PRO A 398 4.27 3.47 -7.62
C PRO A 398 5.73 3.36 -7.22
N PHE A 399 6.19 4.27 -6.34
CA PHE A 399 7.58 4.29 -5.87
C PHE A 399 7.92 3.09 -5.00
N VAL A 400 7.13 2.86 -3.95
CA VAL A 400 7.24 1.70 -3.07
C VAL A 400 5.92 0.93 -3.07
N THR A 401 5.99 -0.38 -3.31
CA THR A 401 4.89 -1.31 -3.02
C THR A 401 5.21 -2.08 -1.75
N HIS A 402 4.39 -1.91 -0.71
CA HIS A 402 4.58 -2.49 0.63
C HIS A 402 3.53 -3.57 0.89
N PHE A 403 4.00 -4.79 1.17
CA PHE A 403 3.19 -6.01 1.33
C PHE A 403 2.59 -6.19 2.74
N VAL A 404 2.16 -5.08 3.35
CA VAL A 404 1.54 -5.04 4.69
C VAL A 404 0.53 -6.18 4.87
N GLY A 405 0.73 -6.94 5.95
CA GLY A 405 -0.08 -8.09 6.33
C GLY A 405 0.31 -9.42 5.69
N CYS A 406 1.13 -9.44 4.63
CA CYS A 406 1.56 -10.69 4.00
C CYS A 406 2.55 -11.51 4.83
N LYS A 407 3.33 -10.87 5.72
CA LYS A 407 4.20 -11.49 6.73
C LYS A 407 4.98 -12.72 6.19
N PRO A 408 5.66 -12.63 5.02
CA PRO A 408 6.08 -13.80 4.23
C PRO A 408 7.09 -14.74 4.90
N CYS A 409 7.72 -14.30 5.99
CA CYS A 409 8.72 -15.02 6.76
C CYS A 409 8.16 -15.66 8.06
N GLY A 410 6.95 -15.30 8.47
CA GLY A 410 6.27 -15.88 9.64
C GLY A 410 5.26 -16.94 9.26
N SER A 411 4.75 -17.66 10.27
CA SER A 411 3.70 -18.69 10.13
C SER A 411 2.31 -18.14 9.78
N TYR A 412 1.99 -16.90 10.16
CA TYR A 412 0.66 -16.29 10.01
C TYR A 412 0.67 -15.02 9.16
N GLY A 413 -0.29 -14.88 8.24
CA GLY A 413 -0.48 -13.73 7.36
C GLY A 413 -1.95 -13.32 7.25
N ASP A 414 -2.21 -12.02 7.14
CA ASP A 414 -3.56 -11.42 7.10
C ASP A 414 -4.25 -11.60 5.72
N TYR A 415 -3.51 -12.17 4.77
CA TYR A 415 -3.93 -12.46 3.40
C TYR A 415 -3.45 -13.85 2.99
N PRO A 416 -4.13 -14.53 2.04
CA PRO A 416 -3.69 -15.83 1.55
C PRO A 416 -2.25 -15.79 1.04
N VAL A 417 -1.37 -16.60 1.63
CA VAL A 417 0.07 -16.69 1.30
C VAL A 417 0.28 -16.80 -0.21
N ASP A 418 -0.53 -17.63 -0.87
CA ASP A 418 -0.52 -17.86 -2.30
C ASP A 418 -0.78 -16.59 -3.15
N ARG A 419 -1.58 -15.62 -2.67
CA ARG A 419 -1.75 -14.31 -3.31
C ARG A 419 -0.55 -13.43 -3.01
N CYS A 420 -0.13 -13.36 -1.74
CA CYS A 420 1.03 -12.57 -1.32
C CYS A 420 2.30 -12.91 -2.09
N LEU A 421 2.70 -14.19 -2.15
CA LEU A 421 3.93 -14.59 -2.84
C LEU A 421 3.86 -14.31 -4.35
N LYS A 422 2.73 -14.58 -5.01
CA LYS A 422 2.53 -14.24 -6.44
C LYS A 422 2.58 -12.74 -6.69
N SER A 423 1.99 -11.93 -5.80
CA SER A 423 2.00 -10.47 -5.92
C SER A 423 3.37 -9.85 -5.59
N MET A 424 4.14 -10.44 -4.66
CA MET A 424 5.55 -10.09 -4.40
C MET A 424 6.44 -10.47 -5.59
N GLU A 425 6.23 -11.64 -6.22
CA GLU A 425 6.89 -12.05 -7.46
C GLU A 425 6.63 -11.02 -8.58
N ARG A 426 5.35 -10.62 -8.76
CA ARG A 426 4.95 -9.58 -9.72
C ARG A 426 5.62 -8.23 -9.44
N ALA A 427 5.62 -7.75 -8.19
CA ALA A 427 6.24 -6.49 -7.81
C ALA A 427 7.77 -6.49 -8.00
N PHE A 428 8.43 -7.57 -7.58
CA PHE A 428 9.87 -7.73 -7.82
C PHE A 428 10.18 -7.78 -9.31
N ASN A 429 9.43 -8.51 -10.14
CA ASN A 429 9.70 -8.61 -11.58
C ASN A 429 9.34 -7.31 -12.33
N PHE A 430 8.37 -6.52 -11.85
CA PHE A 430 8.06 -5.18 -12.33
C PHE A 430 9.23 -4.21 -12.09
N ALA A 431 9.86 -4.31 -10.92
CA ALA A 431 11.07 -3.57 -10.57
C ALA A 431 12.32 -4.06 -11.33
N ASP A 432 12.60 -5.37 -11.33
CA ASP A 432 13.79 -5.96 -11.95
C ASP A 432 13.74 -5.86 -13.49
N ASN A 433 12.56 -5.72 -14.10
CA ASN A 433 12.44 -5.32 -15.51
C ASN A 433 13.16 -4.00 -15.83
N GLN A 434 13.12 -3.02 -14.92
CA GLN A 434 13.79 -1.72 -15.10
C GLN A 434 15.33 -1.89 -15.02
N VAL A 435 15.80 -2.77 -14.12
CA VAL A 435 17.21 -3.15 -13.98
C VAL A 435 17.71 -3.93 -15.22
N LEU A 436 16.97 -4.97 -15.64
CA LEU A 436 17.32 -5.87 -16.73
C LEU A 436 17.31 -5.18 -18.11
N ARG A 437 16.45 -4.17 -18.31
CA ARG A 437 16.38 -3.36 -19.54
C ARG A 437 17.73 -2.73 -19.88
N LEU A 438 18.48 -2.24 -18.87
CA LEU A 438 19.83 -1.67 -19.04
C LEU A 438 20.79 -2.62 -19.77
N TYR A 439 20.68 -3.92 -19.46
CA TYR A 439 21.50 -5.00 -20.01
C TYR A 439 20.92 -5.61 -21.30
N GLY A 440 19.67 -5.30 -21.64
CA GLY A 440 18.99 -5.81 -22.84
C GLY A 440 18.16 -7.07 -22.61
N PHE A 441 17.66 -7.25 -21.39
CA PHE A 441 16.74 -8.33 -21.00
C PHE A 441 15.46 -7.77 -20.36
N ALA A 442 14.47 -8.64 -20.20
CA ALA A 442 13.26 -8.41 -19.40
C ALA A 442 12.70 -9.77 -18.93
N HIS A 443 11.79 -9.79 -17.96
CA HIS A 443 11.02 -10.98 -17.63
C HIS A 443 10.10 -11.39 -18.79
N LYS A 444 9.75 -12.68 -18.89
CA LYS A 444 8.79 -13.14 -19.90
C LYS A 444 7.39 -12.58 -19.66
N GLY A 445 6.99 -12.49 -18.38
CA GLY A 445 5.83 -11.79 -17.83
C GLY A 445 6.02 -11.64 -16.31
N LEU A 446 5.20 -10.84 -15.63
CA LEU A 446 5.45 -10.47 -14.21
C LEU A 446 5.39 -11.64 -13.23
N GLU A 447 4.70 -12.73 -13.55
CA GLU A 447 4.66 -13.95 -12.72
C GLU A 447 5.78 -14.95 -13.03
N SER A 448 6.76 -14.59 -13.87
CA SER A 448 7.79 -15.53 -14.35
C SER A 448 9.22 -15.10 -14.04
N PRO A 449 9.99 -15.89 -13.26
CA PRO A 449 11.43 -15.65 -13.07
C PRO A 449 12.26 -15.95 -14.33
N LYS A 450 11.63 -16.42 -15.43
CA LYS A 450 12.31 -16.68 -16.71
C LYS A 450 12.43 -15.38 -17.51
N ILE A 451 13.66 -14.95 -17.75
CA ILE A 451 13.96 -13.79 -18.61
C ILE A 451 13.89 -14.10 -20.11
N LYS A 452 13.77 -13.05 -20.93
CA LYS A 452 13.89 -12.99 -22.38
C LYS A 452 14.87 -11.87 -22.77
N ARG A 453 15.57 -12.04 -23.89
CA ARG A 453 16.39 -10.99 -24.51
C ARG A 453 15.45 -10.03 -25.26
N ILE A 454 15.66 -8.71 -25.11
CA ILE A 454 14.83 -7.68 -25.78
C ILE A 454 15.58 -6.89 -26.88
N ARG A 455 16.90 -7.04 -27.00
CA ARG A 455 17.70 -6.47 -28.10
C ARG A 455 18.76 -7.46 -28.61
N SER A 456 19.10 -7.38 -29.89
CA SER A 456 20.17 -8.17 -30.51
C SER A 456 21.52 -7.94 -29.82
N GLN A 457 22.40 -8.94 -29.88
CA GLN A 457 23.78 -8.77 -29.42
C GLN A 457 24.58 -7.89 -30.39
N THR A 458 25.46 -7.05 -29.85
CA THR A 458 26.36 -6.16 -30.61
C THR A 458 27.78 -6.35 -30.13
N THR A 459 28.75 -6.28 -31.05
CA THR A 459 30.19 -6.19 -30.73
C THR A 459 30.62 -4.76 -30.36
N LYS A 460 29.70 -3.79 -30.38
CA LYS A 460 29.94 -2.37 -30.10
C LYS A 460 28.98 -1.82 -29.04
N PRO A 461 29.00 -2.32 -27.78
CA PRO A 461 28.01 -1.98 -26.76
C PRO A 461 28.03 -0.50 -26.30
N ILE A 462 29.10 0.24 -26.59
CA ILE A 462 29.33 1.62 -26.13
C ILE A 462 28.98 2.67 -27.20
N ASN A 463 28.69 2.26 -28.46
CA ASN A 463 28.54 3.19 -29.58
C ASN A 463 27.24 4.01 -29.57
N ASP A 464 26.17 3.48 -28.97
CA ASP A 464 24.92 4.21 -28.80
C ASP A 464 25.13 5.21 -27.65
N LYS A 465 25.04 6.52 -27.87
CA LYS A 465 25.24 7.50 -26.77
C LYS A 465 24.19 7.34 -25.67
N GLU A 466 22.98 6.95 -26.06
CA GLU A 466 21.87 6.54 -25.18
C GLU A 466 22.22 5.30 -24.33
N ASN A 467 23.25 4.51 -24.67
CA ASN A 467 23.63 3.36 -23.82
C ASN A 467 24.24 3.76 -22.47
N LEU A 468 24.80 4.96 -22.37
CA LEU A 468 25.63 5.39 -21.23
C LEU A 468 24.86 6.15 -20.14
N ASP A 469 23.75 6.79 -20.47
CA ASP A 469 22.89 7.43 -19.46
C ASP A 469 21.95 6.39 -18.83
N VAL A 470 22.34 5.91 -17.66
CA VAL A 470 21.58 4.95 -16.87
C VAL A 470 20.25 5.56 -16.39
N LYS A 471 20.20 6.85 -16.04
CA LYS A 471 18.99 7.49 -15.50
C LYS A 471 17.97 7.77 -16.61
N ALA A 472 18.42 8.30 -17.75
CA ALA A 472 17.55 8.48 -18.92
C ALA A 472 16.93 7.16 -19.38
N LYS A 473 17.70 6.07 -19.41
CA LYS A 473 17.17 4.71 -19.67
C LYS A 473 16.14 4.28 -18.63
N MET A 474 16.45 4.46 -17.35
CA MET A 474 15.58 4.01 -16.26
C MET A 474 14.22 4.69 -16.31
N SER A 475 14.12 5.95 -16.75
CA SER A 475 12.85 6.66 -16.94
C SER A 475 12.05 6.28 -18.20
N THR A 476 12.50 5.35 -19.04
CA THR A 476 11.83 5.01 -20.31
C THR A 476 11.11 3.66 -20.31
N THR A 477 9.84 3.69 -20.70
CA THR A 477 9.14 2.53 -21.28
C THR A 477 9.42 2.50 -22.79
N SER A 478 10.07 1.41 -23.23
CA SER A 478 10.15 0.95 -24.62
C SER A 478 9.26 -0.26 -24.82
#